data_AF-A0A1Y2R305-F1
#
_entry.id   AF-A0A1Y2R305-F1
#
_cell.length_a   1.000
_cell.length_b   1.000
_cell.length_c   1.000
_cell.angle_alpha   90.00
_cell.angle_beta   90.00
_cell.angle_gamma   90.00
#
_symmetry.space_group_name_H-M   'P 1'
#
loop_
_entity.id
_entity.type
_entity.pdbx_description
1 polymer ?
#
loop_
_entity_poly.entity_id
_entity_poly.type
_entity_poly.pdbx_seq_one_letter_code
_entity_poly.pdbx_strand_id
1 'polypeptide(L)'
;MERLEPFRTRESELPALGFDPREGKNVTQIAYPEIVARLAPHAGVPIDSLDAGIRACIEARSACRAYLFRFDRSTRKRQGGFWLDFLNIRRVTYTTGWWFETLVVVSDGVVLFRNYAGEARMEKLERQTNPLGPFQSAGEAAGAVLRR
;
A
#
# COMPACT_ATOMS: atom_id res chain seq x y z
N MET A 1 9.34 -1.59 -17.24
CA MET A 1 9.04 -2.59 -16.20
C MET A 1 8.73 -3.95 -16.83
N GLU A 2 9.56 -4.37 -17.78
CA GLU A 2 9.39 -5.57 -18.61
C GLU A 2 10.20 -6.77 -18.08
N ARG A 3 10.80 -6.61 -16.89
CA ARG A 3 11.88 -7.49 -16.42
C ARG A 3 11.42 -8.63 -15.51
N LEU A 4 10.14 -8.64 -15.13
CA LEU A 4 9.50 -9.75 -14.41
C LEU A 4 8.63 -10.52 -15.41
N GLU A 5 9.22 -11.54 -16.02
CA GLU A 5 8.53 -12.48 -16.90
C GLU A 5 7.95 -13.64 -16.07
N PRO A 6 6.61 -13.81 -16.04
CA PRO A 6 5.96 -14.96 -15.42
C PRO A 6 6.50 -16.28 -15.99
N PHE A 7 6.58 -17.30 -15.14
CA PHE A 7 7.10 -18.64 -15.42
C PHE A 7 8.56 -18.74 -15.87
N ARG A 8 9.29 -17.61 -15.90
CA ARG A 8 10.72 -17.57 -16.28
C ARG A 8 11.60 -16.98 -15.19
N THR A 9 11.14 -15.89 -14.58
CA THR A 9 11.91 -15.21 -13.54
C THR A 9 11.91 -16.02 -12.25
N ARG A 10 13.09 -16.22 -11.67
CA ARG A 10 13.23 -16.89 -10.37
C ARG A 10 13.10 -15.90 -9.23
N GLU A 11 12.65 -16.39 -8.08
CA GLU A 11 12.58 -15.65 -6.83
C GLU A 11 13.96 -15.10 -6.43
N SER A 12 15.02 -15.86 -6.68
CA SER A 12 16.40 -15.45 -6.38
C SER A 12 16.89 -14.26 -7.22
N GLU A 13 16.23 -13.95 -8.33
CA GLU A 13 16.57 -12.81 -9.19
C GLU A 13 15.89 -11.52 -8.74
N LEU A 14 14.83 -11.61 -7.92
CA LEU A 14 14.05 -10.45 -7.47
C LEU A 14 14.91 -9.37 -6.76
N PRO A 15 15.89 -9.69 -5.90
CA PRO A 15 16.74 -8.69 -5.26
C PRO A 15 17.53 -7.85 -6.27
N ALA A 16 18.07 -8.48 -7.33
CA ALA A 16 18.79 -7.77 -8.40
C ALA A 16 17.87 -6.82 -9.20
N LEU A 17 16.56 -7.04 -9.13
CA LEU A 17 15.53 -6.21 -9.76
C LEU A 17 15.03 -5.09 -8.85
N GLY A 18 15.50 -5.02 -7.60
CA GLY A 18 15.06 -4.06 -6.59
C GLY A 18 13.88 -4.54 -5.73
N PHE A 19 13.51 -5.82 -5.83
CA PHE A 19 12.42 -6.43 -5.07
C PHE A 19 12.99 -7.51 -4.16
N ASP A 20 13.47 -7.16 -2.96
CA ASP A 20 14.02 -8.14 -2.03
C ASP A 20 12.94 -8.65 -1.04
N PRO A 21 12.49 -9.91 -1.14
CA PRO A 21 11.50 -10.46 -0.22
C PRO A 21 12.05 -10.80 1.17
N ARG A 22 13.38 -10.85 1.37
CA ARG A 22 14.02 -11.26 2.63
C ARG A 22 14.56 -10.07 3.42
N GLU A 23 15.16 -9.12 2.74
CA GLU A 23 15.84 -7.96 3.37
C GLU A 23 15.13 -6.62 3.14
N GLY A 24 14.07 -6.62 2.31
CA GLY A 24 13.32 -5.41 1.99
C GLY A 24 12.56 -4.85 3.20
N LYS A 25 12.67 -3.53 3.44
CA LYS A 25 11.90 -2.85 4.51
C LYS A 25 10.43 -2.61 4.15
N ASN A 26 10.07 -2.70 2.87
CA ASN A 26 8.76 -2.34 2.37
C ASN A 26 8.07 -3.52 1.65
N VAL A 27 8.23 -4.73 2.18
CA VAL A 27 7.60 -5.94 1.64
C VAL A 27 6.65 -6.53 2.67
N THR A 28 5.46 -6.90 2.20
CA THR A 28 4.49 -7.69 2.96
C THR A 28 4.34 -9.05 2.29
N GLN A 29 4.65 -10.12 3.01
CA GLN A 29 4.38 -11.47 2.54
C GLN A 29 2.92 -11.84 2.82
N ILE A 30 2.26 -12.39 1.82
CA ILE A 30 0.86 -12.82 1.85
C ILE A 30 0.84 -14.31 1.57
N ALA A 31 0.35 -15.09 2.52
CA ALA A 31 0.29 -16.53 2.43
C ALA A 31 -1.12 -17.03 2.06
N TYR A 32 -1.23 -18.32 1.79
CA TYR A 32 -2.52 -19.01 1.70
C TYR A 32 -3.26 -18.95 3.06
N PRO A 33 -4.59 -18.73 3.09
CA PRO A 33 -5.52 -18.55 1.96
C PRO A 33 -5.72 -17.10 1.52
N GLU A 34 -5.14 -16.12 2.22
CA GLU A 34 -5.36 -14.69 1.99
C GLU A 34 -4.98 -14.26 0.56
N ILE A 35 -3.93 -14.85 0.01
CA ILE A 35 -3.52 -14.62 -1.39
C ILE A 35 -4.63 -14.97 -2.39
N VAL A 36 -5.35 -16.06 -2.17
CA VAL A 36 -6.44 -16.50 -3.07
C VAL A 36 -7.59 -15.51 -3.02
N ALA A 37 -7.95 -15.04 -1.83
CA ALA A 37 -8.99 -14.02 -1.67
C ALA A 37 -8.64 -12.69 -2.37
N ARG A 38 -7.35 -12.35 -2.48
CA ARG A 38 -6.89 -11.16 -3.21
C ARG A 38 -6.84 -11.34 -4.73
N LEU A 39 -6.45 -12.52 -5.21
CA LEU A 39 -6.31 -12.80 -6.64
C LEU A 39 -7.65 -13.13 -7.31
N ALA A 40 -8.58 -13.73 -6.58
CA ALA A 40 -9.91 -14.11 -7.07
C ALA A 40 -11.02 -13.50 -6.18
N PRO A 41 -11.21 -12.17 -6.21
CA PRO A 41 -12.15 -11.48 -5.32
C PRO A 41 -13.62 -11.81 -5.61
N HIS A 42 -13.94 -12.36 -6.79
CA HIS A 42 -15.30 -12.70 -7.21
C HIS A 42 -15.51 -14.22 -7.19
N ALA A 43 -16.26 -14.71 -6.21
CA ALA A 43 -16.54 -16.14 -6.00
C ALA A 43 -17.31 -16.84 -7.14
N GLY A 44 -17.74 -16.12 -8.18
CA GLY A 44 -18.47 -16.66 -9.33
C GLY A 44 -17.64 -16.81 -10.62
N VAL A 45 -16.37 -16.41 -10.61
CA VAL A 45 -15.50 -16.50 -11.79
C VAL A 45 -14.92 -17.93 -11.87
N PRO A 46 -15.13 -18.67 -12.97
CA PRO A 46 -14.54 -20.00 -13.14
C PRO A 46 -13.02 -19.95 -13.08
N ILE A 47 -12.40 -20.90 -12.37
CA ILE A 47 -10.93 -20.96 -12.23
C ILE A 47 -10.20 -21.04 -13.58
N ASP A 48 -10.84 -21.66 -14.58
CA ASP A 48 -10.30 -21.81 -15.94
C ASP A 48 -10.28 -20.50 -16.74
N SER A 49 -11.03 -19.50 -16.29
CA SER A 49 -11.01 -18.15 -16.87
C SER A 49 -9.99 -17.22 -16.21
N LEU A 50 -9.35 -17.66 -15.13
CA LEU A 50 -8.28 -16.92 -14.47
C LEU A 50 -6.96 -17.04 -15.23
N ASP A 51 -6.09 -16.04 -15.04
CA ASP A 51 -4.71 -16.05 -15.51
C ASP A 51 -3.98 -17.33 -15.08
N ALA A 52 -3.13 -17.88 -15.96
CA ALA A 52 -2.44 -19.13 -15.74
C ALA A 52 -1.60 -19.11 -14.45
N GLY A 53 -0.97 -17.98 -14.12
CA GLY A 53 -0.19 -17.81 -12.90
C GLY A 53 -1.02 -17.85 -11.63
N ILE A 54 -2.22 -17.25 -11.70
CA ILE A 54 -3.18 -17.27 -10.59
C ILE A 54 -3.69 -18.70 -10.37
N ARG A 55 -4.02 -19.41 -11.44
CA ARG A 55 -4.47 -20.81 -11.38
C ARG A 55 -3.40 -21.71 -10.75
N ALA A 56 -2.17 -21.63 -11.24
CA ALA A 56 -1.04 -22.38 -10.70
C ALA A 56 -0.81 -22.09 -9.21
N CYS A 57 -0.97 -20.82 -8.80
CA CYS A 57 -0.88 -20.46 -7.37
C CYS A 57 -1.98 -21.09 -6.51
N ILE A 58 -3.23 -21.09 -6.99
CA ILE A 58 -4.37 -21.71 -6.27
C ILE A 58 -4.14 -23.23 -6.14
N GLU A 59 -3.67 -23.88 -7.19
CA GLU A 59 -3.35 -25.31 -7.20
C GLU A 59 -2.20 -25.66 -6.24
N ALA A 60 -1.18 -24.79 -6.14
CA ALA A 60 -0.02 -24.96 -5.26
C ALA A 60 -0.33 -24.74 -3.77
N ARG A 61 -1.48 -24.16 -3.41
CA ARG A 61 -1.95 -23.96 -2.02
C ARG A 61 -0.89 -23.29 -1.13
N SER A 62 -0.42 -23.95 -0.07
CA SER A 62 0.56 -23.43 0.88
C SER A 62 1.97 -23.25 0.31
N ALA A 63 2.27 -23.87 -0.84
CA ALA A 63 3.53 -23.63 -1.56
C ALA A 63 3.50 -22.32 -2.36
N CYS A 64 2.34 -21.69 -2.56
CA CYS A 64 2.23 -20.38 -3.16
C CYS A 64 2.34 -19.26 -2.11
N ARG A 65 3.16 -18.25 -2.41
CA ARG A 65 3.35 -17.04 -1.60
C ARG A 65 3.27 -15.82 -2.50
N ALA A 66 2.78 -14.71 -1.97
CA ALA A 66 2.85 -13.43 -2.63
C ALA A 66 3.66 -12.43 -1.82
N TYR A 67 4.34 -11.54 -2.53
CA TYR A 67 5.10 -10.43 -1.97
C TYR A 67 4.49 -9.15 -2.51
N LEU A 68 4.00 -8.32 -1.59
CA LEU A 68 3.51 -6.99 -1.89
C LEU A 68 4.60 -5.98 -1.53
N PHE A 69 5.18 -5.35 -2.55
CA PHE A 69 6.17 -4.31 -2.37
C PHE A 69 5.50 -2.94 -2.50
N ARG A 70 5.70 -2.07 -1.52
CA ARG A 70 5.12 -0.72 -1.51
C ARG A 70 6.21 0.34 -1.38
N PHE A 71 6.30 1.22 -2.36
CA PHE A 71 7.23 2.33 -2.38
C PHE A 71 6.47 3.62 -2.47
N ASP A 72 6.74 4.57 -1.59
CA ASP A 72 6.18 5.90 -1.69
C ASP A 72 7.22 6.96 -1.32
N ARG A 73 7.04 8.14 -1.90
CA ARG A 73 7.79 9.32 -1.51
C ARG A 73 6.85 10.50 -1.52
N SER A 74 6.64 11.07 -0.34
CA SER A 74 5.78 12.24 -0.16
C SER A 74 6.55 13.39 0.49
N THR A 75 6.23 14.61 0.07
CA THR A 75 6.72 15.85 0.67
C THR A 75 5.52 16.68 1.09
N ARG A 76 5.46 16.99 2.39
CA ARG A 76 4.42 17.80 3.01
C ARG A 76 4.93 19.22 3.23
N LYS A 77 4.36 20.20 2.54
CA LYS A 77 4.62 21.62 2.80
C LYS A 77 3.41 22.23 3.52
N ARG A 78 3.63 22.72 4.74
CA ARG A 78 2.63 23.48 5.51
C ARG A 78 2.68 24.93 5.07
N GLN A 79 1.54 25.51 4.71
CA GLN A 79 1.43 26.93 4.41
C GLN A 79 0.74 27.61 5.61
N GLY A 80 1.48 28.42 6.36
CA GLY A 80 0.99 29.15 7.53
C GLY A 80 2.02 30.17 8.03
N GLY A 81 1.58 31.41 8.26
CA GLY A 81 2.36 32.40 8.99
C GLY A 81 2.19 32.21 10.50
N PHE A 82 3.26 32.45 11.26
CA PHE A 82 3.35 32.29 12.72
C PHE A 82 2.11 32.78 13.51
N TRP A 83 1.45 33.86 13.06
CA TRP A 83 0.31 34.47 13.74
C TRP A 83 -1.04 33.74 13.56
N LEU A 84 -1.27 33.02 12.45
CA LEU A 84 -2.49 32.20 12.24
C LEU A 84 -2.39 30.83 12.93
N ASP A 85 -1.17 30.40 13.26
CA ASP A 85 -0.91 29.18 14.00
C ASP A 85 -1.21 29.32 15.50
N PHE A 86 -1.08 30.53 16.08
CA PHE A 86 -1.43 30.78 17.50
C PHE A 86 -2.93 30.64 17.79
N LEU A 87 -3.79 31.00 16.84
CA LEU A 87 -5.24 30.83 16.97
C LEU A 87 -5.74 29.47 16.44
N ASN A 88 -4.89 28.69 15.76
CA ASN A 88 -5.17 27.36 15.19
C ASN A 88 -6.43 27.29 14.28
N ILE A 89 -6.94 28.43 13.79
CA ILE A 89 -8.26 28.56 13.14
C ILE A 89 -8.30 27.88 11.77
N ARG A 90 -7.20 27.95 10.99
CA ARG A 90 -7.15 27.39 9.64
C ARG A 90 -5.75 26.94 9.26
N ARG A 91 -5.61 25.65 8.96
CA ARG A 91 -4.36 25.01 8.53
C ARG A 91 -4.53 24.47 7.11
N VAL A 92 -3.66 24.90 6.20
CA VAL A 92 -3.62 24.38 4.83
C VAL A 92 -2.31 23.61 4.64
N THR A 93 -2.44 22.33 4.32
CA THR A 93 -1.32 21.45 4.01
C THR A 93 -1.37 21.07 2.55
N TYR A 94 -0.26 21.27 1.84
CA TYR A 94 -0.06 20.73 0.50
C TYR A 94 0.88 19.53 0.58
N THR A 95 0.39 18.36 0.18
CA THR A 95 1.19 17.14 0.08
C THR A 95 1.36 16.80 -1.39
N THR A 96 2.61 16.63 -1.82
CA THR A 96 2.96 16.20 -3.18
C THR A 96 3.83 14.96 -3.10
N GLY A 97 3.82 14.10 -4.11
CA GLY A 97 4.63 12.89 -4.09
C GLY A 97 4.30 11.89 -5.19
N TRP A 98 4.73 10.65 -4.97
CA TRP A 98 4.36 9.50 -5.78
C TRP A 98 4.27 8.27 -4.87
N TRP A 99 3.51 7.28 -5.34
CA TRP A 99 3.48 5.96 -4.73
C TRP A 99 3.41 4.88 -5.80
N PHE A 100 3.95 3.72 -5.49
CA PHE A 100 4.05 2.57 -6.37
C PHE A 100 3.92 1.31 -5.52
N GLU A 101 3.08 0.39 -5.98
CA GLU A 101 2.86 -0.89 -5.33
C GLU A 101 2.96 -2.00 -6.37
N THR A 102 3.59 -3.12 -6.02
CA THR A 102 3.63 -4.28 -6.91
C THR A 102 3.44 -5.57 -6.14
N LEU A 103 2.59 -6.42 -6.68
CA LEU A 103 2.31 -7.75 -6.19
C LEU A 103 3.06 -8.76 -7.07
N VAL A 104 3.91 -9.57 -6.45
CA VAL A 104 4.62 -10.67 -7.12
C VAL A 104 4.21 -11.97 -6.46
N VAL A 105 3.68 -12.90 -7.25
CA VAL A 105 3.25 -14.22 -6.80
C VAL A 105 4.32 -15.23 -7.18
N VAL A 106 4.75 -16.05 -6.24
CA VAL A 106 5.84 -17.01 -6.39
C VAL A 106 5.38 -18.37 -5.87
N SER A 107 5.75 -19.43 -6.58
CA SER A 107 5.67 -20.80 -6.08
C SER A 107 6.91 -21.56 -6.53
N ASP A 108 7.44 -22.43 -5.65
CA ASP A 108 8.64 -23.23 -5.89
C ASP A 108 9.83 -22.42 -6.45
N GLY A 109 9.98 -21.18 -5.97
CA GLY A 109 11.05 -20.27 -6.37
C GLY A 109 10.90 -19.66 -7.76
N VAL A 110 9.74 -19.77 -8.41
CA VAL A 110 9.43 -19.19 -9.72
C VAL A 110 8.29 -18.19 -9.61
N VAL A 111 8.44 -17.04 -10.27
CA VAL A 111 7.38 -16.03 -10.36
C VAL A 111 6.26 -16.56 -11.24
N LEU A 112 5.06 -16.71 -10.69
CA LEU A 112 3.88 -17.18 -11.42
C LEU A 112 3.05 -16.03 -11.98
N PHE A 113 2.91 -14.95 -11.21
CA PHE A 113 2.06 -13.82 -11.59
C PHE A 113 2.65 -12.52 -11.05
N ARG A 114 2.40 -11.41 -11.74
CA ARG A 114 2.79 -10.08 -11.28
C ARG A 114 1.75 -9.03 -11.65
N ASN A 115 1.52 -8.11 -10.72
CA ASN A 115 0.69 -6.93 -10.93
C ASN A 115 1.37 -5.70 -10.32
N TYR A 116 1.04 -4.52 -10.82
CA TYR A 116 1.52 -3.27 -10.25
C TYR A 116 0.44 -2.19 -10.33
N ALA A 117 0.49 -1.28 -9.38
CA ALA A 117 -0.33 -0.09 -9.29
C ALA A 117 0.56 1.08 -8.86
N GLY A 118 0.14 2.31 -9.14
CA GLY A 118 0.89 3.48 -8.68
C GLY A 118 0.41 4.75 -9.30
N GLU A 119 0.87 5.86 -8.72
CA GLU A 119 0.56 7.21 -9.16
C GLU A 119 1.86 8.02 -9.23
N ALA A 120 2.22 8.43 -10.44
CA ALA A 120 3.48 9.14 -10.68
C ALA A 120 3.51 10.56 -10.09
N ARG A 121 2.33 11.18 -9.91
CA ARG A 121 2.19 12.49 -9.31
C ARG A 121 0.91 12.54 -8.49
N MET A 122 1.04 12.46 -7.18
CA MET A 122 -0.04 12.70 -6.24
C MET A 122 0.00 14.15 -5.76
N GLU A 123 -1.15 14.81 -5.73
CA GLU A 123 -1.33 16.14 -5.13
C GLU A 123 -2.54 16.11 -4.21
N LYS A 124 -2.32 16.40 -2.92
CA LYS A 124 -3.38 16.43 -1.92
C LYS A 124 -3.38 17.77 -1.20
N LEU A 125 -4.53 18.44 -1.23
CA LEU A 125 -4.80 19.66 -0.48
C LEU A 125 -5.65 19.32 0.74
N GLU A 126 -5.05 19.39 1.93
CA GLU A 126 -5.79 19.22 3.18
C GLU A 126 -6.02 20.59 3.82
N ARG A 127 -7.29 20.98 3.95
CA ARG A 127 -7.71 22.17 4.68
C ARG A 127 -8.37 21.74 5.97
N GLN A 128 -7.68 21.92 7.09
CA GLN A 128 -8.23 21.73 8.42
C GLN A 128 -8.66 23.10 8.97
N THR A 129 -9.91 23.21 9.42
CA THR A 129 -10.44 24.41 10.06
C THR A 129 -10.82 24.04 11.49
N ASN A 130 -10.25 24.71 12.49
CA ASN A 130 -10.67 24.56 13.89
C ASN A 130 -11.45 25.81 14.30
N PRO A 131 -12.78 25.84 14.10
CA PRO A 131 -13.57 27.04 14.29
C PRO A 131 -13.56 27.57 15.74
N LEU A 132 -13.22 26.74 16.73
CA LEU A 132 -13.13 27.14 18.15
C LEU A 132 -11.69 27.37 18.63
N GLY A 133 -10.70 27.29 17.73
CA GLY A 133 -9.30 27.50 18.07
C GLY A 133 -8.81 26.58 19.20
N PRO A 134 -7.98 27.06 20.15
CA PRO A 134 -7.41 26.23 21.23
C PRO A 134 -8.45 25.66 22.22
N PHE A 135 -9.69 26.18 22.23
CA PHE A 135 -10.75 25.69 23.12
C PHE A 135 -11.40 24.38 22.63
N GLN A 136 -11.20 24.02 21.37
CA GLN A 136 -11.75 22.80 20.78
C GLN A 136 -11.08 21.53 21.33
N SER A 137 -9.76 21.56 21.55
CA SER A 137 -9.02 20.45 22.18
C SER A 137 -9.33 20.27 23.67
N ALA A 138 -9.70 21.36 24.37
CA ALA A 138 -10.06 21.30 25.79
C ALA A 138 -11.41 20.59 26.02
N GLY A 139 -12.36 20.75 25.09
CA GLY A 139 -13.65 20.06 25.13
C GLY A 139 -13.54 18.54 24.95
N GLU A 140 -12.66 18.07 24.06
CA GLU A 140 -12.43 16.62 23.85
C GLU A 140 -11.78 15.97 25.08
N ALA A 141 -10.80 16.64 25.70
CA ALA A 141 -10.17 16.17 26.94
C ALA A 141 -11.16 16.17 28.12
N ALA A 142 -11.96 17.22 28.28
CA ALA A 142 -12.98 17.30 29.33
C ALA A 142 -14.10 16.26 29.14
N GLY A 143 -14.53 16.00 27.89
CA GLY A 143 -15.50 14.96 27.57
C GLY A 143 -15.00 13.54 27.84
N ALA A 144 -13.71 13.28 27.66
CA ALA A 144 -13.09 12.00 28.01
C ALA A 144 -12.98 11.80 29.54
N VAL A 145 -12.78 12.88 30.31
CA VAL A 145 -12.77 12.85 31.78
C VAL A 145 -14.19 12.69 32.36
N LEU A 146 -15.21 13.30 31.75
CA LEU A 146 -16.62 13.18 32.17
C LEU A 146 -17.28 11.84 31.80
N ARG A 147 -16.65 11.06 30.91
CA ARG A 147 -17.08 9.70 30.52
C ARG A 147 -16.38 8.58 31.29
N ARG A 148 -15.54 8.92 32.27
CA ARG A 148 -14.91 8.00 33.22
C ARG A 148 -15.62 8.09 34.57
#